data_AF-A0A7J9ES84-F1
#
_entry.id   AF-A0A7J9ES84-F1
#
_cell.length_a   1.000
_cell.length_b   1.000
_cell.length_c   1.000
_cell.angle_alpha   90.00
_cell.angle_beta   90.00
_cell.angle_gamma   90.00
#
_symmetry.space_group_name_H-M   'P 1'
#
loop_
_entity.id
_entity.type
_entity.pdbx_description
1 polymer ?
#
loop_
_entity_poly.entity_id
_entity_poly.type
_entity_poly.pdbx_seq_one_letter_code
_entity_poly.pdbx_strand_id
1 'polypeptide(L)'
;MDCSTTAQCREIEKAVGGALELSKITGSRAYERYTGPQIRKIFETQQETYENTERISLVSSFMACLFLGAYACIDTTDGAGMNLMDIKQRAWSKAALEVCFACYVVPVETH
;
A
#
# COMPACT_ATOMS: atom_id res chain seq x y z
N MET A 1 -3.39 16.22 8.69
CA MET A 1 -2.92 15.26 7.66
C MET A 1 -1.52 14.82 8.05
N ASP A 2 -1.21 13.53 7.90
CA ASP A 2 0.09 12.99 8.28
C ASP A 2 1.16 13.27 7.20
N CYS A 3 2.33 13.71 7.65
CA CYS A 3 3.52 13.98 6.85
C CYS A 3 4.79 13.34 7.45
N SER A 4 4.62 12.34 8.31
CA SER A 4 5.69 11.78 9.14
C SER A 4 6.44 10.58 8.54
N THR A 5 6.29 10.36 7.22
CA THR A 5 6.81 9.19 6.47
C THR A 5 7.78 9.56 5.35
N THR A 6 8.40 10.75 5.40
CA THR A 6 9.36 11.20 4.37
C THR A 6 10.53 10.23 4.17
N ALA A 7 10.98 9.56 5.24
CA ALA A 7 12.03 8.55 5.16
C ALA A 7 11.56 7.35 4.31
N GLN A 8 10.39 6.79 4.62
CA GLN A 8 9.80 5.66 3.91
C GLN A 8 9.52 6.02 2.44
N CYS A 9 9.05 7.24 2.15
CA CYS A 9 8.90 7.71 0.77
C CYS A 9 10.20 7.61 -0.03
N ARG A 10 11.32 8.10 0.53
CA ARG A 10 12.63 8.05 -0.13
C ARG A 10 13.13 6.63 -0.31
N GLU A 11 12.90 5.76 0.67
CA GLU A 11 13.31 4.37 0.60
C GLU A 11 12.52 3.59 -0.44
N ILE A 12 11.20 3.82 -0.53
CA ILE A 12 10.33 3.24 -1.55
C ILE A 12 10.80 3.70 -2.94
N GLU A 13 10.96 5.01 -3.14
CA GLU A 13 11.45 5.55 -4.41
C GLU A 13 12.81 4.95 -4.77
N LYS A 14 13.76 4.87 -3.83
CA LYS A 14 15.09 4.29 -4.08
C LYS A 14 15.02 2.82 -4.47
N ALA A 15 14.19 2.02 -3.79
CA ALA A 15 14.10 0.59 -4.00
C ALA A 15 13.49 0.20 -5.36
N VAL A 16 12.59 1.03 -5.91
CA VAL A 16 12.00 0.80 -7.24
C VAL A 16 12.80 1.43 -8.39
N GLY A 17 13.94 2.06 -8.11
CA GLY A 17 14.79 2.70 -9.14
C GLY A 17 14.55 4.20 -9.34
N GLY A 18 13.78 4.83 -8.45
CA GLY A 18 13.58 6.28 -8.37
C GLY A 18 12.11 6.71 -8.40
N ALA A 19 11.87 7.98 -8.10
CA ALA A 19 10.52 8.58 -8.10
C ALA A 19 9.80 8.44 -9.45
N LEU A 20 10.54 8.54 -10.56
CA LEU A 20 9.98 8.42 -11.91
C LEU A 20 9.53 6.98 -12.21
N GLU A 21 10.32 5.98 -11.82
CA GLU A 21 9.95 4.56 -11.99
C GLU A 21 8.73 4.21 -11.14
N LEU A 22 8.68 4.69 -9.89
CA LEU A 22 7.50 4.54 -9.05
C LEU A 22 6.25 5.15 -9.70
N SER A 23 6.39 6.34 -10.31
CA SER A 23 5.30 7.03 -10.98
C SER A 23 4.84 6.35 -12.26
N LYS A 24 5.74 5.67 -13.00
CA LYS A 24 5.37 4.89 -14.18
C LYS A 24 4.50 3.68 -13.82
N ILE A 25 4.74 3.09 -12.66
CA ILE A 25 3.99 1.94 -12.13
C ILE A 25 2.69 2.42 -11.50
N THR A 26 2.78 3.35 -10.55
CA THR A 26 1.68 3.68 -9.63
C THR A 26 0.93 4.97 -9.97
N GLY A 27 1.32 5.65 -11.04
CA GLY A 27 0.73 6.93 -11.46
C GLY A 27 1.21 8.14 -10.66
N SER A 28 2.04 7.94 -9.62
CA SER A 28 2.57 9.01 -8.79
C SER A 28 3.91 8.65 -8.16
N ARG A 29 4.69 9.66 -7.78
CA ARG A 29 5.83 9.49 -6.89
C ARG A 29 5.36 9.16 -5.46
N ALA A 30 6.30 8.89 -4.55
CA ALA A 30 5.93 8.64 -3.16
C ALA A 30 5.51 9.94 -2.47
N TYR A 31 4.39 9.90 -1.75
CA TYR A 31 3.90 11.00 -0.93
C TYR A 31 3.60 10.51 0.48
N GLU A 32 3.89 11.33 1.49
CA GLU A 32 3.83 10.90 2.89
C GLU A 32 2.45 10.42 3.33
N ARG A 33 1.41 11.03 2.77
CA ARG A 33 0.01 10.66 3.06
C ARG A 33 -0.46 9.38 2.37
N TYR A 34 0.32 8.83 1.43
CA TYR A 34 -0.07 7.64 0.68
C TYR A 34 0.08 6.40 1.55
N THR A 35 -0.74 5.39 1.29
CA THR A 35 -0.88 4.25 2.18
C THR A 35 0.38 3.37 2.23
N GLY A 36 1.11 3.21 1.13
CA GLY A 36 2.36 2.44 1.08
C GLY A 36 3.40 2.92 2.10
N PRO A 37 3.82 4.20 2.07
CA PRO A 37 4.73 4.77 3.08
C PRO A 37 4.22 4.66 4.52
N GLN A 38 2.91 4.78 4.74
CA GLN A 38 2.29 4.64 6.06
C GLN A 38 2.38 3.21 6.60
N ILE A 39 2.06 2.23 5.76
CA ILE A 39 2.18 0.81 6.12
C ILE A 39 3.64 0.46 6.41
N ARG A 40 4.56 0.92 5.56
CA ARG A 40 5.99 0.68 5.77
C ARG A 40 6.48 1.22 7.12
N LYS A 41 6.02 2.40 7.52
CA LYS A 41 6.32 2.94 8.85
C LYS A 41 5.75 2.09 9.98
N ILE A 42 4.54 1.57 9.84
CA ILE A 42 3.95 0.66 10.84
C ILE A 42 4.76 -0.63 10.92
N PHE A 43 5.14 -1.20 9.77
CA PHE A 43 6.02 -2.37 9.72
C PHE A 43 7.35 -2.12 10.46
N GLU A 44 7.99 -0.96 10.23
CA GLU A 44 9.28 -0.61 10.84
C GLU A 44 9.22 -0.24 12.33
N THR A 45 8.10 0.32 12.80
CA THR A 45 7.99 0.89 14.16
C THR A 45 7.08 0.09 15.11
N GLN A 46 6.19 -0.75 14.56
CA GLN A 46 5.15 -1.48 15.27
C GLN A 46 4.99 -2.88 14.64
N GLN A 47 6.08 -3.62 14.56
CA GLN A 47 6.14 -4.91 13.87
C GLN A 47 5.12 -5.92 14.42
N GLU A 48 4.97 -6.05 15.75
CA GLU A 48 3.99 -6.94 16.36
C GLU A 48 2.55 -6.61 15.92
N THR A 49 2.19 -5.33 15.87
CA THR A 49 0.89 -4.88 15.37
C THR A 49 0.69 -5.29 13.92
N TYR A 50 1.71 -5.11 13.08
CA TYR A 50 1.65 -5.49 11.68
C TYR A 50 1.53 -7.00 11.50
N GLU A 51 2.29 -7.81 12.25
CA GLU A 51 2.23 -9.27 12.23
C GLU A 51 0.87 -9.81 12.70
N ASN A 52 0.21 -9.12 13.63
CA ASN A 52 -1.14 -9.44 14.08
C ASN A 52 -2.25 -8.79 13.22
N THR A 53 -1.91 -8.21 12.06
CA THR A 53 -2.88 -7.60 11.14
C THR A 53 -3.26 -8.59 10.04
N GLU A 54 -4.50 -9.09 10.08
CA GLU A 54 -5.03 -9.96 9.01
C GLU A 54 -5.39 -9.20 7.72
N ARG A 55 -5.78 -7.92 7.84
CA ARG A 55 -6.31 -7.12 6.73
C ARG A 55 -6.05 -5.63 6.92
N ILE A 56 -5.53 -4.99 5.88
CA ILE A 56 -5.42 -3.53 5.78
C ILE A 56 -6.47 -3.03 4.79
N SER A 57 -7.28 -2.08 5.23
CA SER A 57 -8.33 -1.45 4.42
C SER A 57 -8.11 0.07 4.35
N LEU A 58 -8.47 0.68 3.22
CA LEU A 58 -8.68 2.13 3.15
C LEU A 58 -9.96 2.51 3.86
N VAL A 59 -10.08 3.77 4.31
CA VAL A 59 -11.27 4.27 5.02
C VAL A 59 -12.56 3.96 4.25
N SER A 60 -12.57 4.18 2.94
CA SER A 60 -13.69 3.86 2.04
C SER A 60 -14.08 2.38 2.09
N SER A 61 -13.13 1.49 1.82
CA SER A 61 -13.35 0.03 1.85
C SER A 61 -13.73 -0.47 3.25
N PHE A 62 -13.16 0.10 4.30
CA PHE A 62 -13.51 -0.23 5.68
C PHE A 62 -14.96 0.14 5.99
N MET A 63 -15.40 1.33 5.59
CA MET A 63 -16.80 1.73 5.74
C MET A 63 -17.73 0.79 4.98
N ALA A 64 -17.35 0.34 3.78
CA ALA A 64 -18.11 -0.68 3.05
C ALA A 64 -18.17 -2.03 3.78
N CYS A 65 -17.09 -2.45 4.45
CA CYS A 65 -17.10 -3.67 5.26
C CYS A 65 -18.17 -3.65 6.35
N LEU A 66 -18.38 -2.49 6.99
CA LEU A 66 -19.37 -2.33 8.06
C LEU A 66 -20.80 -2.58 7.56
N PHE A 67 -21.12 -2.15 6.34
CA PHE A 67 -22.43 -2.39 5.72
C PHE A 67 -22.59 -3.83 5.22
N LEU A 68 -21.50 -4.45 4.75
CA LEU A 68 -21.52 -5.81 4.24
C LEU A 68 -21.50 -6.86 5.36
N GLY A 69 -20.96 -6.54 6.53
CA GLY A 69 -20.63 -7.53 7.56
C GLY A 69 -19.50 -8.48 7.13
N ALA A 70 -18.71 -8.10 6.13
CA ALA A 70 -17.63 -8.88 5.52
C ALA A 70 -16.58 -7.94 4.89
N TYR A 71 -15.41 -8.45 4.46
CA TYR A 71 -14.41 -7.59 3.82
C TYR A 71 -14.85 -7.10 2.45
N ALA A 72 -14.91 -5.79 2.29
CA ALA A 72 -14.99 -5.15 0.98
C ALA A 72 -13.61 -5.10 0.30
N CYS A 73 -13.63 -5.16 -1.02
CA CYS A 73 -12.46 -4.87 -1.83
C CYS A 73 -12.15 -3.37 -1.82
N ILE A 74 -10.88 -3.05 -2.01
CA ILE A 74 -10.45 -1.69 -2.35
C ILE A 74 -10.74 -1.49 -3.84
N ASP A 75 -11.44 -0.42 -4.21
CA ASP A 75 -11.69 -0.09 -5.60
C ASP A 75 -10.42 0.46 -6.29
N THR A 76 -10.42 0.46 -7.61
CA THR A 76 -9.24 0.86 -8.40
C THR A 76 -8.88 2.33 -8.25
N THR A 77 -9.86 3.21 -8.00
CA THR A 77 -9.61 4.64 -7.89
C THR A 77 -8.89 4.95 -6.59
N ASP A 78 -9.39 4.41 -5.48
CA ASP A 78 -8.73 4.58 -4.18
C ASP A 78 -7.39 3.81 -4.11
N GLY A 79 -7.30 2.63 -4.74
CA GLY A 79 -6.08 1.85 -4.84
C GLY A 79 -4.92 2.56 -5.54
N ALA A 80 -5.22 3.44 -6.51
CA ALA A 80 -4.20 4.26 -7.19
C ALA A 80 -3.53 5.27 -6.23
N GLY A 81 -4.21 5.67 -5.16
CA GLY A 81 -3.70 6.60 -4.15
C GLY A 81 -2.76 5.98 -3.10
N MET A 82 -2.30 4.74 -3.31
CA MET A 82 -1.56 3.98 -2.29
C MET A 82 -0.06 3.85 -2.55
N ASN A 83 0.43 4.18 -3.77
CA ASN A 83 1.75 3.75 -4.27
C ASN A 83 1.94 2.21 -4.31
N LEU A 84 0.87 1.43 -4.45
CA LEU A 84 0.91 -0.04 -4.46
C LEU A 84 0.34 -0.66 -5.74
N MET A 85 -0.60 0.01 -6.41
CA MET A 85 -1.28 -0.51 -7.60
C MET A 85 -0.48 -0.18 -8.87
N ASP A 86 -0.38 -1.12 -9.80
CA ASP A 86 -0.06 -0.84 -11.20
C ASP A 86 -1.31 -0.27 -11.87
N ILE A 87 -1.29 1.03 -12.19
CA ILE A 87 -2.47 1.71 -12.73
C ILE A 87 -2.83 1.28 -14.15
N LYS A 88 -1.88 0.71 -14.92
CA LYS A 88 -2.14 0.21 -16.28
C LYS A 88 -2.83 -1.15 -16.24
N GLN A 89 -2.36 -2.02 -15.34
CA GLN A 89 -2.92 -3.36 -15.17
C GLN A 89 -4.15 -3.37 -14.25
N ARG A 90 -4.39 -2.29 -13.49
CA ARG A 90 -5.43 -2.18 -12.46
C ARG A 90 -5.35 -3.32 -11.42
N ALA A 91 -4.12 -3.72 -11.13
CA ALA A 91 -3.77 -4.81 -10.23
C ALA A 91 -2.65 -4.38 -9.29
N TRP A 92 -2.48 -5.07 -8.17
CA TRP A 92 -1.38 -4.76 -7.26
C TRP A 92 -0.03 -5.03 -7.93
N SER A 93 0.88 -4.04 -7.88
CA SER A 93 2.23 -4.21 -8.40
C SER A 93 3.05 -5.00 -7.40
N LYS A 94 3.46 -6.22 -7.76
CA LYS A 94 4.32 -7.06 -6.91
C LYS A 94 5.59 -6.31 -6.47
N ALA A 95 6.22 -5.57 -7.37
CA ALA A 95 7.39 -4.76 -7.05
C ALA A 95 7.08 -3.66 -6.02
N ALA A 96 5.96 -2.96 -6.17
CA ALA A 96 5.57 -1.93 -5.20
C ALA A 96 5.18 -2.53 -3.84
N LEU A 97 4.50 -3.69 -3.86
CA LEU A 97 4.16 -4.43 -2.64
C LEU A 97 5.43 -4.88 -1.90
N GLU A 98 6.36 -5.56 -2.57
CA GLU A 98 7.59 -6.07 -1.94
C GLU A 98 8.39 -4.96 -1.25
N VAL A 99 8.42 -3.77 -1.85
CA VAL A 99 9.11 -2.61 -1.33
C VAL A 99 8.39 -1.96 -0.14
N CYS A 100 7.06 -2.01 -0.09
CA CYS A 100 6.28 -1.41 1.00
C CYS A 100 6.04 -2.38 2.17
N PHE A 101 5.98 -3.68 1.89
CA PHE A 101 5.58 -4.73 2.84
C PHE A 101 6.71 -5.68 3.26
N ALA A 102 7.93 -5.50 2.75
CA ALA A 102 9.10 -6.32 3.08
C ALA A 102 8.78 -7.83 3.14
N CYS A 103 8.64 -8.45 1.96
CA CYS A 103 8.84 -9.89 1.73
C CYS A 103 8.13 -10.87 2.68
N TYR A 104 6.85 -10.71 3.04
CA TYR A 104 5.96 -11.83 3.41
C TYR A 104 4.51 -11.34 3.35
N VAL A 105 3.91 -11.31 2.16
CA VAL A 105 2.45 -11.35 2.04
C VAL A 105 2.13 -12.57 1.20
N VAL A 106 1.65 -13.61 1.88
CA VAL A 106 1.11 -14.80 1.23
C VAL A 106 0.04 -14.32 0.25
N PRO A 107 0.14 -14.63 -1.05
CA PRO A 107 -0.95 -14.36 -1.96
C PRO A 107 -2.16 -15.13 -1.43
N VAL A 108 -3.19 -14.43 -0.98
CA VAL A 108 -4.50 -15.03 -0.78
C VAL A 108 -4.97 -15.37 -2.19
N GLU A 109 -4.64 -16.59 -2.64
CA GLU A 109 -5.27 -17.22 -3.78
C GLU A 109 -6.77 -17.26 -3.49
N THR A 110 -7.50 -16.38 -4.16
CA THR A 110 -8.96 -16.44 -4.23
C THR A 110 -9.35 -17.71 -4.96
N HIS A 111 -9.87 -18.69 -4.23
CA HIS A 111 -10.76 -19.73 -4.76
C HIS A 111 -12.17 -19.15 -4.97
#